data_AF-A0A4Q8QI79-F1
#
_entry.id   AF-A0A4Q8QI79-F1
#
_cell.length_a   1.000
_cell.length_b   1.000
_cell.length_c   1.000
_cell.angle_alpha   90.00
_cell.angle_beta   90.00
_cell.angle_gamma   90.00
#
_symmetry.space_group_name_H-M   'P 1'
#
loop_
_entity.id
_entity.type
_entity.pdbx_description
1 polymer ?
#
loop_
_entity_poly.entity_id
_entity_poly.type
_entity_poly.pdbx_seq_one_letter_code
_entity_poly.pdbx_strand_id
1 'polypeptide(L)'
;MKVMKSNEKILTLVAALIFTIVGYLRLEEADHNLLMVVMSFFAAAVLLYTYFGRKGISSFSFTQMNDQSKTLILGSETKEVSPPNNFKIRMVTFMTILALFGLGFGIGRLIYHLIH
;
A
#
# COMPACT_ATOMS: atom_id res chain seq x y z
N MET A 1 -13.66 10.47 -12.48
CA MET A 1 -13.10 9.69 -11.35
C MET A 1 -13.45 10.43 -10.07
N LYS A 2 -14.25 9.85 -9.18
CA LYS A 2 -14.67 10.51 -7.93
C LYS A 2 -13.47 10.66 -7.00
N VAL A 3 -13.27 11.84 -6.41
CA VAL A 3 -12.20 12.08 -5.42
C VAL A 3 -12.55 11.28 -4.16
N MET A 4 -11.72 10.29 -3.81
CA MET A 4 -11.89 9.50 -2.59
C MET A 4 -11.68 10.37 -1.35
N LYS A 5 -12.49 10.13 -0.32
CA LYS A 5 -12.32 10.77 0.99
C LYS A 5 -11.06 10.23 1.68
N SER A 6 -10.46 11.03 2.56
CA SER A 6 -9.25 10.65 3.30
C SER A 6 -9.39 9.30 4.03
N ASN A 7 -10.52 9.08 4.72
CA ASN A 7 -10.80 7.82 5.41
C ASN A 7 -10.85 6.61 4.46
N GLU A 8 -11.40 6.78 3.25
CA GLU A 8 -11.46 5.72 2.25
C GLU A 8 -10.07 5.35 1.75
N LYS A 9 -9.16 6.32 1.61
CA LYS A 9 -7.76 6.07 1.24
C LYS A 9 -6.99 5.32 2.33
N ILE A 10 -7.18 5.67 3.61
CA ILE A 10 -6.56 4.93 4.72
C ILE A 10 -7.06 3.49 4.73
N LEU A 11 -8.38 3.28 4.61
CA LEU A 11 -8.97 1.94 4.54
C LEU A 11 -8.43 1.14 3.35
N THR A 12 -8.24 1.79 2.20
CA THR A 12 -7.64 1.16 1.01
C THR A 12 -6.20 0.72 1.27
N LEU A 13 -5.40 1.55 1.95
CA LEU A 13 -4.03 1.20 2.33
C LEU A 13 -4.00 0.03 3.33
N VAL A 14 -4.89 0.03 4.32
CA VAL A 14 -5.02 -1.07 5.29
C VAL A 14 -5.43 -2.37 4.58
N ALA A 15 -6.42 -2.30 3.68
CA ALA A 15 -6.85 -3.45 2.90
C ALA A 15 -5.71 -4.00 2.02
N ALA A 16 -4.95 -3.12 1.37
CA ALA A 16 -3.78 -3.53 0.59
C ALA A 16 -2.75 -4.28 1.46
N LEU A 17 -2.47 -3.79 2.68
CA LEU A 17 -1.60 -4.47 3.62
C LEU A 17 -2.11 -5.86 4.02
N ILE A 18 -3.40 -5.98 4.31
CA ILE A 18 -4.03 -7.26 4.67
C ILE A 18 -3.86 -8.25 3.51
N PHE A 19 -4.17 -7.85 2.28
CA PHE A 19 -4.01 -8.72 1.12
C PHE A 19 -2.55 -9.11 0.86
N THR A 20 -1.60 -8.19 1.07
CA THR A 20 -0.17 -8.51 1.02
C THR A 20 0.19 -9.57 2.07
N ILE A 21 -0.25 -9.42 3.32
CA ILE A 21 0.00 -10.40 4.40
C ILE A 21 -0.63 -11.76 4.07
N VAL A 22 -1.89 -11.78 3.62
CA VAL A 22 -2.56 -13.02 3.19
C VAL A 22 -1.79 -13.70 2.06
N GLY A 23 -1.29 -12.93 1.08
CA GLY A 23 -0.45 -13.46 0.00
C GLY A 23 0.81 -14.15 0.53
N TYR A 24 1.47 -13.58 1.55
CA TYR A 24 2.63 -14.22 2.19
C TYR A 24 2.29 -15.48 2.97
N LEU A 25 1.22 -15.46 3.76
CA LEU A 25 0.81 -16.63 4.53
C LEU A 25 0.47 -17.81 3.63
N ARG A 26 -0.10 -17.53 2.45
CA ARG A 26 -0.44 -18.56 1.45
C ARG A 26 0.74 -18.96 0.55
N LEU A 27 1.80 -18.16 0.49
CA LEU A 27 3.02 -18.47 -0.27
C LEU A 27 3.73 -19.71 0.28
N GLU A 28 3.57 -20.03 1.56
CA GLU A 28 4.14 -21.23 2.18
C GLU A 28 3.36 -22.51 1.85
N GLU A 29 2.12 -22.37 1.35
CA GLU A 29 1.23 -23.46 0.91
C GLU A 29 1.01 -23.44 -0.62
N ALA A 30 1.89 -22.75 -1.36
CA ALA A 30 1.64 -22.35 -2.75
C ALA A 30 1.34 -23.53 -3.70
N ASP A 31 1.88 -24.72 -3.43
CA ASP A 31 1.69 -25.92 -4.25
C ASP A 31 0.22 -26.33 -4.45
N HIS A 32 -0.68 -25.94 -3.52
CA HIS A 32 -2.12 -26.22 -3.62
C HIS A 32 -2.97 -24.95 -3.79
N ASN A 33 -2.42 -23.77 -3.52
CA ASN A 33 -3.18 -22.52 -3.39
C ASN A 33 -2.61 -21.35 -4.22
N LEU A 34 -1.80 -21.62 -5.25
CA LEU A 34 -1.16 -20.61 -6.10
C LEU A 34 -2.12 -19.52 -6.62
N LEU A 35 -3.33 -19.90 -7.03
CA LEU A 35 -4.36 -18.95 -7.50
C LEU A 35 -4.73 -17.94 -6.41
N MET A 36 -4.85 -18.38 -5.16
CA MET A 36 -5.19 -17.52 -4.02
C MET A 36 -4.04 -16.55 -3.71
N VAL A 37 -2.79 -17.00 -3.83
CA VAL A 37 -1.59 -16.17 -3.68
C VAL A 37 -1.57 -15.06 -4.74
N VAL A 38 -1.74 -15.42 -6.01
CA VAL A 38 -1.77 -14.47 -7.14
C VAL A 38 -2.89 -13.45 -6.94
N MET A 39 -4.11 -13.90 -6.61
CA MET A 39 -5.25 -13.02 -6.41
C MET A 39 -5.05 -12.07 -5.22
N SER A 40 -4.38 -12.52 -4.16
CA SER A 40 -4.07 -11.69 -2.99
C SER A 40 -3.11 -10.56 -3.35
N PHE A 41 -1.99 -10.87 -4.03
CA PHE A 41 -1.05 -9.84 -4.46
C PHE A 41 -1.65 -8.92 -5.54
N PHE A 42 -2.48 -9.46 -6.43
CA PHE A 42 -3.18 -8.65 -7.43
C PHE A 42 -4.16 -7.66 -6.76
N ALA A 43 -4.96 -8.12 -5.79
CA ALA A 43 -5.86 -7.26 -5.03
C ALA A 43 -5.08 -6.15 -4.29
N ALA A 44 -3.97 -6.50 -3.64
CA ALA A 44 -3.10 -5.52 -2.99
C ALA A 44 -2.55 -4.48 -3.98
N ALA A 45 -2.11 -4.92 -5.17
CA ALA A 45 -1.62 -4.03 -6.23
C ALA A 45 -2.70 -3.06 -6.74
N VAL A 46 -3.93 -3.55 -6.97
CA VAL A 46 -5.07 -2.73 -7.42
C VAL A 46 -5.47 -1.72 -6.36
N LEU A 47 -5.46 -2.11 -5.07
CA LEU A 47 -5.77 -1.20 -3.97
C LEU A 47 -4.69 -0.13 -3.82
N LEU A 48 -3.41 -0.48 -3.93
CA LEU A 48 -2.32 0.50 -3.94
C LEU A 48 -2.43 1.44 -5.15
N TYR A 49 -2.72 0.92 -6.34
CA TYR A 49 -3.00 1.74 -7.53
C TYR A 49 -4.12 2.76 -7.25
N THR A 50 -5.18 2.32 -6.57
CA THR A 50 -6.32 3.18 -6.20
C THR A 50 -5.93 4.23 -5.15
N TYR A 51 -5.10 3.85 -4.17
CA TYR A 51 -4.60 4.73 -3.12
C TYR A 51 -3.76 5.89 -3.69
N PHE A 52 -2.80 5.56 -4.56
CA PHE A 52 -1.91 6.54 -5.20
C PHE A 52 -2.57 7.31 -6.34
N GLY A 53 -3.54 6.69 -7.01
CA GLY A 53 -4.16 7.20 -8.23
C GLY A 53 -3.21 7.23 -9.43
N ARG A 54 -3.72 7.63 -10.61
CA ARG A 54 -2.98 7.67 -11.89
C ARG A 54 -1.67 8.48 -11.84
N LYS A 55 -1.55 9.46 -10.96
CA LYS A 55 -0.37 10.35 -10.88
C LYS A 55 0.75 9.85 -9.97
N GLY A 56 0.50 8.86 -9.10
CA GLY A 56 1.49 8.43 -8.10
C GLY A 56 2.48 7.37 -8.57
N ILE A 57 2.28 6.77 -9.75
CA ILE A 57 3.04 5.59 -10.19
C ILE A 57 4.34 5.96 -10.92
N SER A 58 4.41 7.17 -11.49
CA SER A 58 5.55 7.59 -12.32
C SER A 58 6.78 8.06 -11.53
N SER A 59 6.70 8.27 -10.22
CA SER A 59 7.83 8.79 -9.42
C SER A 59 7.73 8.45 -7.93
N PHE A 60 7.87 7.18 -7.55
CA PHE A 60 7.82 6.79 -6.13
C PHE A 60 9.07 7.25 -5.35
N SER A 61 8.98 8.38 -4.65
CA SER A 61 10.01 8.82 -3.70
C SER A 61 9.46 8.91 -2.27
N PHE A 62 10.32 8.73 -1.26
CA PHE A 62 9.95 8.88 0.16
C PHE A 62 9.34 10.26 0.44
N THR A 63 9.84 11.30 -0.22
CA THR A 63 9.31 12.66 -0.13
C THR A 63 7.86 12.72 -0.58
N GLN A 64 7.52 12.11 -1.72
CA GLN A 64 6.13 12.08 -2.20
C GLN A 64 5.20 11.27 -1.29
N MET A 65 5.67 10.16 -0.71
CA MET A 65 4.87 9.39 0.26
C MET A 65 4.56 10.21 1.51
N ASN A 66 5.54 10.95 2.02
CA ASN A 66 5.38 11.84 3.17
C ASN A 66 4.42 13.00 2.84
N ASP A 67 4.55 13.61 1.66
CA ASP A 67 3.69 14.73 1.25
C ASP A 67 2.24 14.28 0.99
N GLN A 68 2.04 13.10 0.43
CA GLN A 68 0.71 12.48 0.32
C GLN A 68 0.13 12.19 1.70
N SER A 69 0.92 11.63 2.63
CA SER A 69 0.48 11.34 4.00
C SER A 69 0.11 12.62 4.76
N LYS A 70 0.89 13.70 4.59
CA LYS A 70 0.57 15.04 5.12
C LYS A 70 -0.75 15.53 4.57
N THR A 71 -0.92 15.54 3.25
CA THR A 71 -2.16 15.99 2.58
C THR A 71 -3.37 15.18 3.06
N LEU A 72 -3.17 13.90 3.32
CA LEU A 72 -4.22 12.98 3.73
C LEU A 72 -4.66 13.20 5.19
N ILE A 73 -3.73 13.50 6.10
CA ILE A 73 -4.02 13.73 7.52
C ILE A 73 -4.45 15.18 7.82
N LEU A 74 -3.81 16.15 7.18
CA LEU A 74 -3.97 17.57 7.48
C LEU A 74 -4.97 18.26 6.53
N GLY A 75 -5.14 17.74 5.31
CA GLY A 75 -5.81 18.45 4.22
C GLY A 75 -4.82 19.34 3.44
N SER A 76 -5.29 19.98 2.37
CA SER A 76 -4.45 20.78 1.47
C SER A 76 -4.03 22.15 2.01
N GLU A 77 -4.61 22.62 3.11
CA GLU A 77 -4.54 24.04 3.52
C GLU A 77 -3.86 24.30 4.87
N THR A 78 -3.47 23.27 5.61
CA THR A 78 -2.95 23.39 6.98
C THR A 78 -1.42 23.31 7.00
N LYS A 79 -0.79 24.43 7.39
CA LYS A 79 0.68 24.56 7.46
C LYS A 79 1.28 24.07 8.79
N GLU A 80 0.51 24.06 9.87
CA GLU A 80 1.01 23.66 11.19
C GLU A 80 0.72 22.20 11.49
N VAL A 81 1.80 21.45 11.77
CA VAL A 81 1.71 20.04 12.14
C VAL A 81 1.78 19.92 13.66
N SER A 82 0.63 19.69 14.29
CA SER A 82 0.60 19.35 15.71
C SER A 82 1.33 18.01 15.97
N PRO A 83 1.94 17.80 17.16
CA PRO A 83 2.58 16.53 17.50
C PRO A 83 1.74 15.26 17.23
N PRO A 84 0.43 15.20 17.58
CA PRO A 84 -0.39 14.03 17.26
C PRO A 84 -0.62 13.84 15.75
N ASN A 85 -0.70 14.91 14.97
CA ASN A 85 -0.82 14.80 13.51
C ASN A 85 0.50 14.34 12.87
N ASN A 86 1.64 14.77 13.39
CA ASN A 86 2.96 14.31 12.94
C ASN A 86 3.11 12.79 13.14
N PHE A 87 2.65 12.28 14.29
CA PHE A 87 2.63 10.84 14.53
C PHE A 87 1.77 10.09 13.51
N LYS A 88 0.54 10.57 13.23
CA LYS A 88 -0.35 9.98 12.22
C LYS A 88 0.28 9.96 10.83
N ILE A 89 0.92 11.06 10.41
CA ILE A 89 1.62 11.17 9.12
C ILE A 89 2.72 10.12 9.01
N ARG A 90 3.57 10.00 10.05
CA ARG A 90 4.64 9.00 10.09
C ARG A 90 4.08 7.58 10.01
N MET A 91 3.00 7.31 10.74
CA MET A 91 2.35 5.99 10.74
C MET A 91 1.81 5.63 9.34
N VAL A 92 1.07 6.54 8.69
CA VAL A 92 0.57 6.32 7.32
C VAL A 92 1.71 6.16 6.31
N THR A 93 2.77 6.97 6.44
CA THR A 93 3.96 6.87 5.59
C THR A 93 4.63 5.51 5.75
N PHE A 94 4.82 5.05 7.00
CA PHE A 94 5.40 3.76 7.31
C PHE A 94 4.55 2.60 6.75
N MET A 95 3.23 2.64 6.93
CA MET A 95 2.31 1.66 6.36
C MET A 95 2.37 1.61 4.83
N THR A 96 2.49 2.78 4.19
CA THR A 96 2.66 2.89 2.74
C THR A 96 3.94 2.20 2.27
N ILE A 97 5.06 2.47 2.94
CA ILE A 97 6.35 1.83 2.67
C ILE A 97 6.24 0.31 2.85
N LEU A 98 5.68 -0.15 3.96
CA LEU A 98 5.56 -1.57 4.27
C LEU A 98 4.69 -2.31 3.25
N ALA A 99 3.60 -1.68 2.78
CA ALA A 99 2.76 -2.25 1.73
C ALA A 99 3.51 -2.40 0.41
N LEU A 100 4.30 -1.39 0.01
CA LEU A 100 5.08 -1.41 -1.24
C LEU A 100 6.21 -2.44 -1.20
N PHE A 101 7.00 -2.46 -0.14
CA PHE A 101 8.08 -3.44 0.04
C PHE A 101 7.52 -4.86 0.16
N GLY A 102 6.45 -5.03 0.94
CA GLY A 102 5.77 -6.31 1.08
C GLY A 102 5.27 -6.82 -0.26
N LEU A 103 4.59 -5.99 -1.06
CA LEU A 103 4.13 -6.36 -2.39
C LEU A 103 5.31 -6.74 -3.32
N GLY A 104 6.36 -5.92 -3.35
CA GLY A 104 7.54 -6.14 -4.21
C GLY A 104 8.26 -7.45 -3.89
N PHE A 105 8.57 -7.71 -2.61
CA PHE A 105 9.21 -8.96 -2.20
C PHE A 105 8.28 -10.16 -2.38
N GLY A 106 6.97 -9.98 -2.22
CA GLY A 106 5.97 -11.05 -2.31
C GLY A 106 5.79 -11.54 -3.74
N ILE A 107 5.68 -10.58 -4.67
CA ILE A 107 5.67 -10.87 -6.12
C ILE A 107 7.00 -11.50 -6.54
N GLY A 108 8.14 -11.02 -6.04
CA GLY A 108 9.44 -11.63 -6.32
C GLY A 108 9.53 -13.10 -5.89
N ARG A 109 9.05 -13.41 -4.68
CA ARG A 109 9.01 -14.80 -4.17
C ARG A 109 8.02 -15.68 -4.91
N LEU A 110 6.89 -15.12 -5.35
CA LEU A 110 5.91 -15.81 -6.21
C LEU A 110 6.52 -16.15 -7.58
N ILE A 111 7.18 -15.19 -8.23
CA ILE A 111 7.85 -15.43 -9.52
C ILE A 111 8.93 -16.51 -9.36
N TYR A 112 9.69 -16.50 -8.25
CA TYR A 112 10.67 -17.54 -7.97
C TYR A 112 10.05 -18.94 -7.94
N HIS A 113 8.91 -19.13 -7.24
CA HIS A 113 8.16 -20.40 -7.19
C HIS A 113 7.50 -20.80 -8.52
N LEU A 114 7.24 -19.85 -9.42
CA LEU A 114 6.66 -20.15 -10.73
C LEU A 114 7.72 -20.64 -11.72
N ILE A 115 8.98 -20.24 -11.52
CA ILE A 115 10.09 -20.54 -12.42
C ILE A 115 10.89 -21.77 -11.96
N HIS A 116 10.95 -22.03 -10.64
CA HIS A 116 11.66 -23.15 -10.02
C HIS A 116 10.68 -24.09 -9.33
#